data_AF-A0A7G2RW31-F1
#
_entry.id   AF-A0A7G2RW31-F1
#
_cell.length_a   1.000
_cell.length_b   1.000
_cell.length_c   1.000
_cell.angle_alpha   90.00
_cell.angle_beta   90.00
_cell.angle_gamma   90.00
#
_symmetry.space_group_name_H-M   'P 1'
#
loop_
_entity.id
_entity.type
_entity.pdbx_description
1 polymer ?
#
loop_
_entity_poly.entity_id
_entity_poly.type
_entity_poly.pdbx_seq_one_letter_code
_entity_poly.pdbx_strand_id
1 'polypeptide(L)'
;MPKQLPLALLLLRLGVFVVFLVWTLDKLVQPEHAIKVFDSFYGLDGLGETAVYLIGIAQLVLILMFVAGLLKTWTYGALLIFHGASTLSSFAKYLQPFDNLLFFAAWPMLAACAALYLLRDYDTLTLSRQPAPTAA
;
A
#
# COMPACT_ATOMS: atom_id res chain seq x y z
N MET A 1 -26.48 6.41 1.05
CA MET A 1 -25.15 6.24 0.40
C MET A 1 -25.33 5.93 -1.07
N PRO A 2 -24.39 6.36 -1.94
CA PRO A 2 -24.40 5.98 -3.36
C PRO A 2 -24.31 4.45 -3.49
N LYS A 3 -25.15 3.85 -4.35
CA LYS A 3 -25.19 2.39 -4.54
C LYS A 3 -23.84 1.78 -4.97
N GLN A 4 -23.00 2.58 -5.63
CA GLN A 4 -21.73 2.14 -6.19
C GLN A 4 -20.54 2.34 -5.24
N LEU A 5 -20.72 3.00 -4.09
CA LEU A 5 -19.62 3.33 -3.18
C LEU A 5 -18.84 2.09 -2.70
N PRO A 6 -19.50 1.00 -2.24
CA PRO A 6 -18.77 -0.21 -1.82
C PRO A 6 -17.97 -0.86 -2.95
N LEU A 7 -18.51 -0.85 -4.18
CA LEU A 7 -17.80 -1.38 -5.34
C LEU A 7 -16.59 -0.52 -5.70
N ALA A 8 -16.73 0.81 -5.67
CA ALA A 8 -15.61 1.72 -5.93
C ALA A 8 -14.47 1.51 -4.92
N LEU A 9 -14.78 1.37 -3.63
CA LEU A 9 -13.79 1.09 -2.59
C LEU A 9 -13.14 -0.28 -2.76
N LEU A 10 -13.90 -1.32 -3.14
CA LEU A 10 -13.34 -2.63 -3.49
C LEU A 10 -12.34 -2.52 -4.65
N LEU A 11 -12.68 -1.81 -5.72
CA LEU A 11 -11.79 -1.63 -6.88
C LEU A 11 -10.51 -0.89 -6.50
N LEU A 12 -10.60 0.18 -5.69
CA LEU A 12 -9.43 0.87 -5.16
C LEU A 12 -8.57 -0.08 -4.31
N ARG A 13 -9.20 -0.89 -3.44
CA ARG A 13 -8.50 -1.84 -2.58
C ARG A 13 -7.77 -2.91 -3.38
N LEU A 14 -8.40 -3.47 -4.41
CA LEU A 14 -7.79 -4.44 -5.30
C LEU A 14 -6.62 -3.82 -6.09
N GLY A 15 -6.78 -2.60 -6.59
CA GLY A 15 -5.70 -1.88 -7.29
C GLY A 15 -4.48 -1.64 -6.40
N VAL A 16 -4.69 -1.11 -5.19
CA VAL A 16 -3.63 -0.91 -4.20
C VAL A 16 -2.98 -2.25 -3.82
N PHE A 17 -3.77 -3.29 -3.61
CA PHE A 17 -3.27 -4.63 -3.29
C PHE A 17 -2.34 -5.17 -4.37
N VAL A 18 -2.68 -5.06 -5.66
CA VAL A 18 -1.84 -5.57 -6.76
C VAL A 18 -0.46 -4.93 -6.73
N VAL A 19 -0.38 -3.60 -6.58
CA VAL A 19 0.92 -2.91 -6.53
C VAL A 19 1.73 -3.37 -5.32
N PHE A 20 1.12 -3.41 -4.14
CA PHE A 20 1.79 -3.89 -2.93
C PHE A 20 2.20 -5.37 -3.01
N LEU A 21 1.42 -6.22 -3.69
CA LEU A 21 1.73 -7.62 -3.89
C LEU A 21 3.00 -7.78 -4.72
N VAL A 22 3.11 -7.07 -5.85
CA VAL A 22 4.32 -7.16 -6.70
C VAL A 22 5.55 -6.68 -5.94
N TRP A 23 5.46 -5.59 -5.18
CA TRP A 23 6.55 -5.11 -4.32
C TRP A 23 6.88 -6.04 -3.15
N THR A 24 5.92 -6.84 -2.70
CA THR A 24 6.14 -7.87 -1.68
C THR A 24 6.86 -9.07 -2.28
N LEU A 25 6.42 -9.52 -3.46
CA LEU A 25 7.07 -10.59 -4.20
C LEU A 25 8.50 -10.23 -4.59
N ASP A 26 8.77 -8.97 -4.94
CA ASP A 26 10.14 -8.47 -5.18
C ASP A 26 11.07 -8.75 -3.98
N LYS A 27 10.62 -8.48 -2.75
CA LYS A 27 11.41 -8.76 -1.53
C LYS A 27 11.66 -10.25 -1.30
N LEU A 28 10.74 -11.12 -1.74
CA LEU A 28 10.79 -12.56 -1.50
C LEU A 28 11.48 -13.34 -2.63
N VAL A 29 11.48 -12.81 -3.85
CA VAL A 29 12.03 -13.48 -5.04
C VAL A 29 13.34 -12.84 -5.49
N GLN A 30 13.49 -11.53 -5.31
CA GLN A 30 14.68 -10.75 -5.69
C GLN A 30 15.14 -9.84 -4.52
N PRO A 31 15.52 -10.41 -3.36
CA PRO A 31 15.86 -9.63 -2.16
C PRO A 31 16.99 -8.63 -2.40
N GLU A 32 17.96 -8.95 -3.27
CA GLU A 32 19.06 -8.07 -3.66
C GLU A 32 18.58 -6.76 -4.32
N HIS A 33 17.52 -6.82 -5.13
CA HIS A 33 16.91 -5.64 -5.72
C HIS A 33 16.25 -4.78 -4.62
N ALA A 34 15.50 -5.41 -3.73
CA ALA A 34 14.89 -4.72 -2.60
C ALA A 34 15.92 -4.06 -1.68
N ILE A 35 17.06 -4.71 -1.38
CA ILE A 35 18.16 -4.11 -0.59
C ILE A 35 18.64 -2.80 -1.23
N LYS A 36 18.87 -2.79 -2.55
CA LYS A 36 19.29 -1.58 -3.29
C LYS A 36 18.24 -0.47 -3.24
N VAL A 37 16.95 -0.83 -3.28
CA VAL A 37 15.85 0.11 -3.09
C VAL A 37 15.87 0.67 -1.67
N PHE A 38 16.11 -0.17 -0.66
CA PHE A 38 16.17 0.26 0.74
C PHE A 38 17.29 1.25 1.02
N ASP A 39 18.46 0.99 0.46
CA ASP A 39 19.61 1.89 0.51
C ASP A 39 19.29 3.22 -0.22
N SER A 40 18.86 3.14 -1.48
CA SER A 40 18.68 4.33 -2.35
C SER A 40 17.53 5.25 -1.93
N PHE A 41 16.44 4.70 -1.39
CA PHE A 41 15.21 5.46 -1.13
C PHE A 41 14.89 5.63 0.35
N TYR A 42 15.43 4.80 1.24
CA TYR A 42 15.16 4.92 2.68
C TYR A 42 16.42 5.17 3.50
N GLY A 43 17.62 5.21 2.88
CA GLY A 43 18.88 5.41 3.59
C GLY A 43 19.18 4.29 4.59
N LEU A 44 18.64 3.10 4.35
CA LEU A 44 18.84 1.92 5.19
C LEU A 44 19.92 1.05 4.56
N ASP A 45 21.17 1.46 4.73
CA ASP A 45 22.34 0.73 4.29
C ASP A 45 22.56 -0.53 5.15
N GLY A 46 23.23 -1.53 4.57
CA GLY A 46 23.61 -2.76 5.30
C GLY A 46 22.48 -3.73 5.66
N LEU A 47 21.27 -3.54 5.12
CA LEU A 47 20.20 -4.54 5.24
C LEU A 47 20.62 -5.87 4.59
N GLY A 48 20.74 -6.91 5.41
CA GLY A 48 20.97 -8.27 4.93
C GLY A 48 19.71 -8.92 4.38
N GLU A 49 19.87 -9.94 3.54
CA GLU A 49 18.77 -10.68 2.91
C GLU A 49 17.76 -11.23 3.93
N THR A 50 18.24 -11.77 5.06
CA THR A 50 17.36 -12.27 6.13
C THR A 50 16.38 -11.20 6.63
N ALA A 51 16.83 -9.96 6.79
CA ALA A 51 15.96 -8.86 7.21
C ALA A 51 14.93 -8.54 6.12
N VAL A 52 15.33 -8.50 4.85
CA VAL A 52 14.44 -8.26 3.72
C VAL A 52 13.38 -9.35 3.58
N TYR A 53 13.74 -10.62 3.78
CA TYR A 53 12.79 -11.72 3.81
C TYR A 53 11.75 -11.56 4.94
N LEU A 54 12.20 -11.22 6.15
CA LEU A 54 11.28 -10.98 7.28
C LEU A 54 10.33 -9.82 7.00
N ILE A 55 10.84 -8.72 6.43
CA ILE A 55 10.01 -7.58 6.00
C ILE A 55 9.01 -8.02 4.92
N GLY A 56 9.45 -8.81 3.93
CA GLY A 56 8.58 -9.34 2.87
C GLY A 56 7.47 -10.23 3.41
N ILE A 57 7.77 -11.13 4.35
CA ILE A 57 6.76 -12.01 4.98
C ILE A 57 5.77 -11.18 5.81
N ALA A 58 6.26 -10.23 6.60
CA ALA A 58 5.40 -9.34 7.37
C ALA A 58 4.50 -8.49 6.46
N GLN A 59 5.04 -7.97 5.35
CA GLN A 59 4.29 -7.24 4.35
C GLN A 59 3.24 -8.14 3.67
N LEU A 60 3.57 -9.40 3.36
CA LEU A 60 2.63 -10.36 2.78
C LEU A 60 1.41 -10.58 3.68
N VAL A 61 1.64 -10.82 4.98
CA VAL A 61 0.56 -10.98 5.96
C VAL A 61 -0.31 -9.72 6.00
N LEU A 62 0.32 -8.53 6.07
CA LEU A 62 -0.39 -7.25 6.08
C LEU A 62 -1.29 -7.07 4.85
N ILE A 63 -0.78 -7.33 3.65
CA ILE A 63 -1.52 -7.08 2.40
C ILE A 63 -2.64 -8.10 2.18
N LEU A 64 -2.48 -9.33 2.69
CA LEU A 64 -3.55 -10.34 2.69
C LEU A 64 -4.69 -9.96 3.63
N MET A 65 -4.36 -9.43 4.82
CA MET A 65 -5.37 -8.88 5.72
C MET A 65 -6.06 -7.65 5.13
N PHE A 66 -5.29 -6.77 4.48
CA PHE A 66 -5.80 -5.59 3.79
C PHE A 66 -6.80 -5.97 2.70
N VAL A 67 -6.46 -6.86 1.77
CA VAL A 67 -7.34 -7.20 0.64
C VAL A 67 -8.62 -7.91 1.10
N ALA A 68 -8.52 -8.74 2.14
CA ALA A 68 -9.66 -9.34 2.82
C ALA A 68 -10.55 -8.32 3.57
N GLY A 69 -10.08 -7.09 3.74
CA GLY A 69 -10.76 -6.01 4.46
C GLY A 69 -10.81 -6.25 5.97
N LEU A 70 -9.79 -6.87 6.54
CA LEU A 70 -9.65 -7.12 7.98
C LEU A 70 -8.89 -5.99 8.67
N LEU A 71 -9.24 -5.72 9.94
CA LEU A 71 -8.59 -4.68 10.77
C LEU A 71 -8.39 -3.34 10.03
N LYS A 72 -9.42 -2.87 9.30
CA LYS A 72 -9.32 -1.78 8.31
C LYS A 72 -8.57 -0.54 8.81
N THR A 73 -8.81 -0.08 10.03
CA THR A 73 -8.07 1.06 10.62
C THR A 73 -6.56 0.83 10.63
N TRP A 74 -6.11 -0.37 10.95
CA TRP A 74 -4.68 -0.71 11.02
C TRP A 74 -4.11 -1.03 9.65
N THR A 75 -4.77 -1.89 8.88
CA THR A 75 -4.24 -2.34 7.58
C THR A 75 -4.24 -1.21 6.56
N TYR A 76 -5.29 -0.39 6.50
CA TYR A 76 -5.40 0.70 5.53
C TYR A 76 -4.49 1.86 5.95
N GLY A 77 -4.39 2.11 7.26
CA GLY A 77 -3.49 3.12 7.81
C GLY A 77 -2.03 2.78 7.57
N ALA A 78 -1.64 1.52 7.78
CA ALA A 78 -0.29 1.05 7.49
C ALA A 78 0.08 1.22 6.01
N LEU A 79 -0.79 0.80 5.08
CA LEU A 79 -0.51 0.98 3.65
C LEU A 79 -0.49 2.45 3.22
N LEU A 80 -1.33 3.30 3.80
CA LEU A 80 -1.27 4.74 3.59
C LEU A 80 0.08 5.32 4.06
N ILE A 81 0.55 4.94 5.24
CA ILE A 81 1.86 5.39 5.76
C ILE A 81 3.00 4.86 4.90
N PHE A 82 2.99 3.56 4.57
CA PHE A 82 4.06 2.94 3.78
C PHE A 82 4.15 3.56 2.39
N HIS A 83 3.03 3.66 1.69
CA HIS A 83 3.00 4.28 0.36
C HIS A 83 3.30 5.78 0.43
N GLY A 84 2.81 6.48 1.45
CA GLY A 84 3.13 7.89 1.69
C GLY A 84 4.63 8.11 1.91
N ALA A 85 5.27 7.27 2.73
CA ALA A 85 6.71 7.31 2.94
C ALA A 85 7.48 7.06 1.63
N SER A 86 7.10 6.06 0.84
CA SER A 86 7.70 5.78 -0.47
C SER A 86 7.54 6.92 -1.47
N THR A 87 6.36 7.54 -1.52
CA THR A 87 6.09 8.71 -2.37
C THR A 87 6.98 9.88 -1.97
N LEU A 88 7.03 10.20 -0.67
CA LEU A 88 7.79 11.35 -0.18
C LEU A 88 9.31 11.12 -0.25
N SER A 89 9.79 9.90 0.00
CA SER A 89 11.22 9.61 -0.12
C SER A 89 11.74 9.68 -1.56
N SER A 90 10.83 9.53 -2.53
CA SER A 90 11.13 9.65 -3.96
C SER A 90 11.10 11.09 -4.49
N PHE A 91 10.98 12.12 -3.63
CA PHE A 91 10.64 13.48 -4.05
C PHE A 91 11.57 14.06 -5.13
N ALA A 92 12.87 13.80 -5.03
CA ALA A 92 13.85 14.26 -6.02
C ALA A 92 13.55 13.78 -7.44
N LYS A 93 12.96 12.59 -7.60
CA LYS A 93 12.58 12.02 -8.91
C LYS A 93 11.48 12.85 -9.60
N TYR A 94 10.59 13.48 -8.83
CA TYR A 94 9.55 14.35 -9.38
C TYR A 94 10.08 15.66 -9.96
N LEU A 95 11.28 16.09 -9.56
CA LEU A 95 11.92 17.31 -10.08
C LEU A 95 12.51 17.11 -11.49
N GLN A 96 12.65 15.86 -11.94
CA GLN A 96 13.05 15.49 -13.30
C GLN A 96 11.98 14.59 -13.93
N PRO A 97 10.79 15.14 -14.24
CA PRO A 97 9.61 14.35 -14.56
C PRO A 97 9.72 13.57 -15.87
N PHE A 98 10.45 14.09 -16.86
CA PHE A 98 10.58 13.45 -18.16
C PHE A 98 11.52 12.24 -18.14
N ASP A 99 12.46 12.18 -17.19
CA ASP A 99 13.34 11.02 -16.97
C ASP A 99 12.70 9.98 -16.03
N ASN A 100 11.71 10.39 -15.22
CA ASN A 100 11.13 9.59 -14.15
C ASN A 100 9.59 9.54 -14.22
N LEU A 101 9.02 9.57 -15.42
CA LEU A 101 7.58 9.73 -15.65
C LEU A 101 6.73 8.75 -14.84
N LEU A 102 7.16 7.49 -14.72
CA LEU A 102 6.43 6.44 -14.01
C LEU A 102 6.31 6.68 -12.50
N PHE A 103 7.20 7.45 -11.88
CA PHE A 103 7.10 7.79 -10.45
C PHE A 103 5.80 8.55 -10.15
N PHE A 104 5.25 9.29 -11.12
CA PHE A 104 4.01 10.03 -10.92
C PHE A 104 2.79 9.12 -10.69
N ALA A 105 2.86 7.83 -11.02
CA ALA A 105 1.83 6.86 -10.67
C ALA A 105 1.67 6.69 -9.14
N ALA A 106 2.68 7.08 -8.35
CA ALA A 106 2.61 7.05 -6.89
C ALA A 106 1.57 8.02 -6.32
N TRP A 107 1.29 9.16 -6.96
CA TRP A 107 0.33 10.17 -6.49
C TRP A 107 -1.14 9.70 -6.53
N PRO A 108 -1.68 9.19 -7.65
CA PRO A 108 -3.04 8.65 -7.66
C PRO A 108 -3.18 7.43 -6.76
N MET A 109 -2.14 6.60 -6.61
CA MET A 109 -2.16 5.50 -5.64
C MET A 109 -2.17 6.00 -4.19
N LEU A 110 -1.43 7.07 -3.87
CA LEU A 110 -1.48 7.70 -2.55
C LEU A 110 -2.88 8.26 -2.25
N ALA A 111 -3.50 8.91 -3.24
CA ALA A 111 -4.89 9.36 -3.13
C ALA A 111 -5.85 8.18 -2.92
N ALA A 112 -5.65 7.05 -3.59
CA ALA A 112 -6.44 5.83 -3.37
C ALA A 112 -6.27 5.28 -1.94
N CYS A 113 -5.04 5.22 -1.42
CA CYS A 113 -4.77 4.81 -0.05
C CYS A 113 -5.47 5.74 0.96
N ALA A 114 -5.40 7.05 0.74
CA ALA A 114 -6.06 8.04 1.59
C ALA A 114 -7.59 7.90 1.54
N ALA A 115 -8.17 7.75 0.34
CA ALA A 115 -9.60 7.54 0.16
C ALA A 115 -10.09 6.27 0.88
N LEU A 116 -9.36 5.16 0.74
CA LEU A 116 -9.65 3.92 1.45
C LEU A 116 -9.61 4.13 2.96
N TYR A 117 -8.58 4.79 3.50
CA TYR A 117 -8.47 5.01 4.94
C TYR A 117 -9.59 5.91 5.47
N LEU A 118 -9.88 7.03 4.80
CA LEU A 118 -10.91 7.99 5.21
C LEU A 118 -12.32 7.39 5.12
N LEU A 119 -12.58 6.55 4.12
CA LEU A 119 -13.89 5.96 3.86
C LEU A 119 -13.98 4.49 4.31
N ARG A 120 -13.05 4.04 5.16
CA ARG A 120 -12.93 2.63 5.57
C ARG A 120 -14.21 2.05 6.19
N ASP A 121 -15.03 2.86 6.85
CA ASP A 121 -16.29 2.41 7.47
C ASP A 121 -17.38 2.14 6.41
N TYR A 122 -17.25 2.75 5.23
CA TYR A 122 -18.13 2.52 4.07
C TYR A 122 -17.67 1.37 3.17
N ASP A 123 -16.47 0.85 3.42
CA ASP A 123 -15.93 -0.28 2.71
C ASP A 123 -16.50 -1.59 3.27
N THR A 124 -17.62 -2.02 2.69
CA THR A 124 -18.47 -3.11 3.22
C THR A 124 -18.37 -4.42 2.45
N LEU A 125 -17.80 -4.42 1.23
CA LEU A 125 -17.52 -5.64 0.47
C LEU A 125 -16.24 -6.29 1.01
N THR A 126 -16.26 -6.79 2.24
CA THR A 126 -15.11 -7.35 2.97
C THR A 126 -15.44 -8.67 3.66
N LEU A 127 -14.41 -9.41 4.09
CA LEU A 127 -14.58 -10.59 4.94
C LEU A 127 -14.77 -10.23 6.43
N SER A 128 -14.49 -8.98 6.82
CA SER A 128 -14.74 -8.54 8.19
C SER A 128 -16.24 -8.41 8.45
N ARG A 129 -16.71 -8.96 9.58
CA ARG A 129 -18.03 -8.62 10.11
C ARG A 129 -17.92 -7.27 10.79
N GLN A 130 -18.25 -6.19 10.09
CA GLN A 130 -18.53 -4.92 10.76
C GLN A 130 -20.04 -4.78 10.98
N PRO A 131 -20.48 -4.29 12.15
CA PRO A 131 -21.84 -3.81 12.32
C PRO A 131 -22.11 -2.74 11.25
N ALA A 132 -23.32 -2.73 10.69
CA ALA A 132 -23.71 -1.68 9.76
C ALA A 132 -23.44 -0.31 10.40
N PRO A 133 -22.92 0.68 9.65
CA PRO A 133 -22.73 2.03 10.17
C PRO A 133 -24.05 2.52 10.76
N THR A 134 -24.03 2.90 12.05
CA THR A 134 -25.17 3.56 12.66
C THR A 134 -25.30 4.90 11.96
N ALA A 135 -26.41 5.13 11.26
CA ALA A 135 -26.69 6.44 10.70
C ALA A 135 -26.75 7.44 11.87
N ALA A 136 -25.78 8.35 11.91
CA ALA A 136 -25.85 9.55 12.74
C ALA A 136 -26.69 10.60 12.02
#